data_AF-A0A9D5JYQ8-F1
#
_entry.id   AF-A0A9D5JYQ8-F1
#
_cell.length_a   1.000
_cell.length_b   1.000
_cell.length_c   1.000
_cell.angle_alpha   90.00
_cell.angle_beta   90.00
_cell.angle_gamma   90.00
#
_symmetry.space_group_name_H-M   'P 1'
#
loop_
_entity.id
_entity.type
_entity.pdbx_description
1 polymer ?
#
loop_
_entity_poly.entity_id
_entity_poly.type
_entity_poly.pdbx_seq_one_letter_code
_entity_poly.pdbx_strand_id
1 'polypeptide(L)' 'MAEQQTIIHPNVRHGTHLTLGSFVILGEPPRGTQSGELATFLGDHALIRSHTVIYAGNRIGHHFQTGHGVMIR' A
#
# COMPACT_ATOMS: atom_id res chain seq x y z
N MET A 1 8.45 -20.03 -12.59
CA MET A 1 7.22 -19.45 -12.01
C MET A 1 7.64 -18.12 -11.42
N ALA A 2 7.12 -16.98 -11.89
CA ALA A 2 7.54 -15.67 -11.38
C ALA A 2 6.95 -15.48 -9.97
N GLU A 3 7.80 -15.20 -8.98
CA GLU A 3 7.34 -14.84 -7.64
C GLU A 3 6.58 -13.51 -7.72
N GLN A 4 5.32 -13.49 -7.26
CA GLN A 4 4.56 -12.26 -7.11
C GLN A 4 5.09 -11.50 -5.89
N GLN A 5 6.00 -10.54 -6.12
CA GLN A 5 6.63 -9.81 -5.02
C GLN A 5 5.82 -8.57 -4.65
N THR A 6 5.08 -8.65 -3.54
CA THR A 6 4.44 -7.49 -2.90
C THR A 6 5.33 -7.00 -1.76
N ILE A 7 5.50 -5.69 -1.64
CA ILE A 7 6.34 -5.04 -0.62
C ILE A 7 5.43 -4.25 0.32
N ILE A 8 5.54 -4.52 1.62
CA ILE A 8 4.88 -3.74 2.66
C ILE A 8 5.97 -3.20 3.58
N HIS A 9 6.17 -1.89 3.55
CA HIS A 9 7.13 -1.22 4.43
C HIS A 9 6.65 -1.25 5.89
N PRO A 10 7.57 -1.10 6.86
CA PRO A 10 7.19 -0.92 8.26
C PRO A 10 6.23 0.26 8.44
N ASN A 11 5.44 0.23 9.52
CA ASN A 11 4.48 1.27 9.88
C ASN A 11 3.30 1.44 8.88
N VAL A 12 3.13 0.51 7.95
CA VAL A 12 1.84 0.29 7.27
C VAL A 12 0.91 -0.45 8.23
N ARG A 13 -0.25 0.13 8.47
CA ARG A 13 -1.34 -0.45 9.26
C ARG A 13 -2.55 -0.63 8.35
N HIS A 14 -3.27 -1.71 8.53
CA HIS A 14 -4.48 -1.95 7.77
C HIS A 14 -5.60 -2.49 8.65
N GLY A 15 -6.84 -2.24 8.23
CA GLY A 15 -8.02 -2.89 8.78
C GLY A 15 -8.11 -4.36 8.38
N THR A 16 -9.25 -4.96 8.70
CA THR A 16 -9.59 -6.33 8.33
C THR A 16 -9.84 -6.46 6.82
N HIS A 17 -9.64 -7.67 6.26
CA HIS A 17 -9.94 -7.99 4.86
C HIS A 17 -9.20 -7.15 3.80
N LEU A 18 -7.91 -6.86 4.00
CA LEU A 18 -7.04 -6.29 2.96
C LEU A 18 -6.75 -7.33 1.86
N THR A 19 -6.99 -6.97 0.60
CA THR A 19 -6.65 -7.79 -0.57
C THR A 19 -5.60 -7.09 -1.42
N LEU A 20 -4.50 -7.77 -1.72
CA LEU A 20 -3.39 -7.23 -2.53
C LEU A 20 -3.23 -8.02 -3.82
N GLY A 21 -3.13 -7.30 -4.93
CA GLY A 21 -2.67 -7.83 -6.21
C GLY A 21 -1.15 -8.01 -6.23
N SER A 22 -0.65 -8.54 -7.34
CA SER A 22 0.79 -8.76 -7.57
C SER A 22 1.55 -7.43 -7.65
N PHE A 23 2.81 -7.40 -7.20
CA PHE A 23 3.70 -6.23 -7.39
C PHE A 23 3.19 -4.94 -6.73
N VAL A 24 2.42 -5.05 -5.66
CA VAL A 24 1.97 -3.89 -4.88
C VAL A 24 3.11 -3.42 -3.95
N ILE A 25 3.26 -2.10 -3.80
CA ILE A 25 4.18 -1.47 -2.83
C ILE A 25 3.35 -0.59 -1.91
N LEU A 26 3.39 -0.87 -0.60
CA LEU A 26 2.69 -0.09 0.43
C LEU A 26 3.70 0.57 1.37
N GLY A 27 3.52 1.87 1.60
CA GLY A 27 4.37 2.64 2.52
C GLY A 27 5.72 3.03 1.92
N GLU A 28 5.81 3.18 0.59
CA GLU A 28 7.05 3.64 -0.07
C GLU A 28 7.46 5.00 0.54
N PRO A 29 8.68 5.14 1.09
CA PRO A 29 9.08 6.39 1.72
C PRO A 29 9.20 7.51 0.67
N PRO A 30 8.56 8.67 0.85
CA PRO A 30 8.83 9.81 0.00
C PRO A 30 10.28 10.28 0.18
N ARG A 31 10.79 11.00 -0.83
CA ARG A 31 12.13 11.58 -0.80
C ARG A 31 12.38 12.34 0.50
N GLY A 32 13.50 12.06 1.15
CA GLY A 32 13.90 12.70 2.40
C GLY A 32 13.40 12.02 3.67
N THR A 33 12.69 10.89 3.54
CA THR A 33 12.26 10.08 4.68
C THR A 33 12.82 8.65 4.57
N GLN A 34 12.86 7.96 5.70
CA GLN A 34 13.27 6.55 5.79
C GLN A 34 12.06 5.61 5.79
N SER A 35 12.29 4.37 5.38
CA SER A 35 11.28 3.30 5.44
C SER A 35 10.75 3.12 6.87
N GLY A 36 9.46 3.31 7.07
CA GLY A 36 8.79 3.22 8.38
C GLY A 36 8.72 4.52 9.19
N GLU A 37 9.38 5.59 8.73
CA GLU A 37 9.36 6.90 9.40
C GLU A 37 7.94 7.49 9.42
N LEU A 38 7.21 7.39 8.30
CA LEU A 38 5.83 7.82 8.18
C LEU A 38 4.88 6.63 8.23
N ALA A 39 3.75 6.80 8.91
CA ALA A 39 2.71 5.79 8.97
C ALA A 39 1.78 5.86 7.74
N THR A 40 1.40 4.70 7.20
CA THR A 40 0.30 4.58 6.22
C THR A 40 -0.82 3.75 6.83
N PHE A 41 -2.06 4.21 6.66
CA PHE A 41 -3.25 3.50 7.13
C PHE A 41 -4.17 3.15 5.97
N LEU A 42 -4.59 1.89 5.89
CA LEU A 42 -5.65 1.40 5.00
C LEU A 42 -6.85 0.94 5.83
N GLY A 43 -8.06 1.42 5.51
CA GLY A 43 -9.28 0.97 6.18
C GLY A 43 -9.66 -0.48 5.87
N ASP A 44 -10.71 -0.98 6.51
CA ASP A 44 -11.25 -2.33 6.27
C ASP A 44 -11.67 -2.53 4.81
N HIS A 45 -11.60 -3.78 4.34
CA HIS A 45 -12.05 -4.18 3.00
C HIS A 45 -11.37 -3.45 1.84
N ALA A 46 -10.14 -2.96 2.03
CA ALA A 46 -9.37 -2.34 0.96
C ALA A 46 -8.91 -3.37 -0.09
N LEU A 47 -9.07 -3.04 -1.37
CA LEU A 47 -8.62 -3.82 -2.52
C LEU A 47 -7.55 -3.04 -3.30
N ILE A 48 -6.30 -3.46 -3.18
CA ILE A 48 -5.18 -2.83 -3.86
C ILE A 48 -4.78 -3.69 -5.06
N ARG A 49 -5.11 -3.25 -6.27
CA ARG A 49 -4.86 -4.02 -7.50
C ARG A 49 -3.39 -3.94 -7.94
N SER A 50 -2.97 -4.87 -8.80
CA SER A 50 -1.57 -5.11 -9.12
C SER A 50 -0.81 -3.87 -9.59
N HIS A 51 0.49 -3.83 -9.28
CA HIS A 51 1.40 -2.71 -9.60
C HIS A 51 1.02 -1.36 -8.97
N THR A 52 0.16 -1.34 -7.96
CA THR A 52 -0.13 -0.10 -7.21
C THR A 52 1.03 0.24 -6.29
N VAL A 53 1.42 1.52 -6.24
CA VAL A 53 2.36 2.09 -5.27
C VAL A 53 1.64 3.11 -4.39
N ILE A 54 1.64 2.91 -3.07
CA ILE A 54 1.10 3.85 -2.08
C ILE A 54 2.26 4.35 -1.22
N TYR A 55 2.52 5.66 -1.23
CA TYR A 55 3.57 6.26 -0.42
C TYR A 55 3.22 6.33 1.07
N ALA A 56 4.26 6.34 1.89
CA ALA A 56 4.19 6.53 3.33
C ALA A 56 3.53 7.89 3.68
N GLY A 57 2.66 7.91 4.70
CA GLY A 57 1.95 9.11 5.16
C GLY A 57 0.47 9.18 4.78
N ASN A 58 -0.02 8.26 3.95
CA ASN A 58 -1.41 8.24 3.50
C ASN A 58 -2.37 7.64 4.55
N ARG A 59 -3.57 8.22 4.69
CA ARG A 59 -4.69 7.64 5.46
C ARG A 59 -5.88 7.42 4.52
N ILE A 60 -6.17 6.15 4.25
CA ILE A 60 -7.19 5.72 3.30
C ILE A 60 -8.34 5.05 4.06
N GLY A 61 -9.58 5.39 3.72
CA GLY A 61 -10.78 4.88 4.37
C GLY A 61 -11.16 3.44 4.01
N HIS A 62 -12.27 2.97 4.57
CA HIS A 62 -12.83 1.63 4.32
C HIS A 62 -13.30 1.45 2.87
N HIS A 63 -13.31 0.20 2.39
CA HIS A 63 -13.76 -0.20 1.05
C HIS A 63 -13.01 0.47 -0.12
N PHE A 64 -11.84 1.06 0.15
CA PHE A 64 -11.03 1.71 -0.87
C PHE A 64 -10.56 0.70 -1.91
N GLN A 65 -10.59 1.09 -3.18
CA GLN A 65 -10.11 0.25 -4.28
C GLN A 65 -9.22 1.04 -5.23
N THR A 66 -8.10 0.45 -5.63
CA THR A 66 -7.28 0.99 -6.73
C THR A 66 -7.56 0.27 -8.03
N GLY A 67 -7.36 0.95 -9.16
CA GLY A 67 -7.10 0.29 -10.44
C GLY A 67 -5.69 -0.35 -10.46
N HIS A 68 -5.34 -1.03 -11.55
CA HIS A 68 -3.98 -1.54 -11.75
C HIS A 68 -3.02 -0.36 -12.03
N GLY A 69 -1.78 -0.44 -11.52
CA GLY A 69 -0.74 0.56 -11.82
C GLY A 69 -0.95 1.94 -11.20
N VAL A 70 -1.81 2.06 -10.19
CA VAL A 70 -2.11 3.35 -9.54
C VAL A 70 -0.93 3.80 -8.66
N MET A 71 -0.64 5.11 -8.66
CA MET A 71 0.27 5.73 -7.71
C MET A 71 -0.49 6.70 -6.81
N ILE A 72 -0.37 6.54 -5.49
CA ILE A 72 -0.96 7.45 -4.48
C ILE A 72 0.17 8.02 -3.64
N ARG A 73 0.29 9.35 -3.60
CA ARG A 73 1.35 10.05 -2.87
C ARG A 73 0.78 11.03 -1.87
#